data_AF-A0A3A8WID9-F1
#
_entry.id   AF-A0A3A8WID9-F1
#
_cell.length_a   1.000
_cell.length_b   1.000
_cell.length_c   1.000
_cell.angle_alpha   90.00
_cell.angle_beta   90.00
_cell.angle_gamma   90.00
#
_symmetry.space_group_name_H-M   'P 1'
#
loop_
_entity.id
_entity.type
_entity.pdbx_description
1 polymer ?
#
loop_
_entity_poly.entity_id
_entity_poly.type
_entity_poly.pdbx_seq_one_letter_code
_entity_poly.pdbx_strand_id
1 'polypeptide(L)'
;MAERVNQHKNPIIGKNIRRLRKEHGMKSIDVITKLQLKGMNINIGTFSKIENGYNNPSVDLLIALTDILDCDFNAFFDTEKNHRIDL
;
A
#
# COMPACT_ATOMS: atom_id res chain seq x y z
N MET A 1 21.00 8.56 3.91
CA MET A 1 20.28 7.40 3.32
C MET A 1 18.83 7.50 3.76
N ALA A 2 17.86 7.28 2.87
CA ALA A 2 16.46 7.25 3.30
C ALA A 2 16.21 5.93 4.05
N GLU A 3 15.72 6.02 5.28
CA GLU A 3 15.30 4.86 6.05
C GLU A 3 14.08 4.23 5.38
N ARG A 4 14.09 2.90 5.26
CA ARG A 4 13.02 2.12 4.64
C ARG A 4 12.55 1.05 5.60
N VAL A 5 11.24 0.80 5.60
CA VAL A 5 10.67 -0.36 6.29
C VAL A 5 11.30 -1.63 5.71
N ASN A 6 11.93 -2.45 6.54
CA ASN A 6 12.51 -3.73 6.13
C ASN A 6 11.46 -4.84 6.24
N GLN A 7 11.25 -5.59 5.15
CA GLN A 7 10.22 -6.63 5.05
C GLN A 7 10.77 -8.04 4.78
N HIS A 8 12.07 -8.30 5.05
CA HIS A 8 12.77 -9.53 4.64
C HIS A 8 12.04 -10.85 4.94
N LYS A 9 11.39 -10.98 6.10
CA LYS A 9 10.68 -12.22 6.50
C LYS A 9 9.20 -12.24 6.10
N ASN A 10 8.57 -11.07 6.00
CA ASN A 10 7.13 -10.91 5.83
C ASN A 10 6.84 -9.73 4.90
N PRO A 11 6.91 -9.90 3.56
CA PRO A 11 6.59 -8.86 2.59
C PRO A 11 5.07 -8.67 2.45
N ILE A 12 4.44 -8.09 3.47
CA ILE A 12 2.99 -7.98 3.59
C ILE A 12 2.42 -6.65 3.10
N ILE A 13 3.19 -5.55 3.18
CA ILE A 13 2.66 -4.19 2.96
C ILE A 13 2.11 -4.04 1.54
N GLY A 14 2.88 -4.48 0.54
CA GLY A 14 2.45 -4.40 -0.87
C GLY A 14 1.16 -5.16 -1.14
N LYS A 15 1.06 -6.38 -0.60
CA LYS A 15 -0.14 -7.23 -0.71
C LYS A 15 -1.36 -6.55 -0.07
N ASN A 16 -1.19 -5.94 1.10
CA ASN A 16 -2.27 -5.26 1.82
C ASN A 16 -2.72 -3.97 1.10
N ILE A 17 -1.78 -3.17 0.56
CA ILE A 17 -2.13 -2.02 -0.30
C ILE A 17 -2.98 -2.49 -1.48
N ARG A 18 -2.59 -3.59 -2.13
CA ARG A 18 -3.33 -4.15 -3.26
C ARG A 18 -4.71 -4.67 -2.86
N ARG A 19 -4.82 -5.31 -1.69
CA ARG A 19 -6.09 -5.78 -1.12
C ARG A 19 -7.03 -4.60 -0.88
N LEU A 20 -6.60 -3.63 -0.08
CA LEU A 20 -7.37 -2.42 0.25
C LEU A 20 -7.82 -1.67 -1.01
N ARG A 21 -6.93 -1.49 -1.99
CA ARG A 21 -7.30 -0.84 -3.25
C ARG A 21 -8.45 -1.56 -3.97
N LYS A 22 -8.43 -2.90 -3.99
CA LYS A 22 -9.49 -3.71 -4.62
C LYS A 22 -10.78 -3.67 -3.83
N GLU A 23 -10.72 -3.68 -2.50
CA GLU A 23 -11.89 -3.54 -1.62
C GLU A 23 -12.60 -2.21 -1.85
N HIS A 24 -11.85 -1.14 -2.13
CA HIS A 24 -12.38 0.16 -2.54
C HIS A 24 -12.78 0.25 -4.03
N GLY A 25 -12.72 -0.85 -4.79
CA GLY A 25 -13.10 -0.87 -6.20
C GLY A 25 -12.21 -0.05 -7.14
N MET A 26 -11.02 0.37 -6.68
CA MET A 26 -10.14 1.25 -7.45
C MET A 26 -9.19 0.47 -8.37
N LYS A 27 -8.98 0.96 -9.59
CA LYS A 27 -7.87 0.54 -10.45
C LYS A 27 -6.58 1.18 -9.95
N SER A 28 -5.42 0.60 -10.27
CA SER A 28 -4.13 1.19 -9.90
C SER A 28 -3.97 2.61 -10.45
N ILE A 29 -4.52 2.90 -11.64
CA ILE A 29 -4.48 4.25 -12.24
C ILE A 29 -5.27 5.29 -11.44
N ASP A 30 -6.35 4.89 -10.76
CA ASP A 30 -7.17 5.80 -9.95
C ASP A 30 -6.38 6.26 -8.73
N VAL A 31 -5.68 5.33 -8.07
CA VAL A 31 -4.81 5.62 -6.92
C VAL A 31 -3.62 6.47 -7.36
N ILE A 32 -2.95 6.12 -8.46
CA ILE A 32 -1.80 6.88 -8.99
C ILE A 32 -2.20 8.33 -9.30
N THR A 33 -3.34 8.53 -9.96
CA THR A 33 -3.85 9.88 -10.26
C THR A 33 -4.04 10.69 -8.98
N LYS A 34 -4.66 10.11 -7.95
CA LYS A 34 -4.84 10.78 -6.65
C LYS A 34 -3.52 11.11 -5.95
N LEU A 35 -2.53 10.20 -6.01
CA LEU A 35 -1.19 10.43 -5.46
C LEU A 35 -0.48 11.59 -6.18
N GLN A 36 -0.58 11.63 -7.51
CA GLN A 36 -0.01 12.71 -8.32
C GLN A 36 -0.67 14.06 -8.04
N LEU A 37 -1.99 14.10 -7.84
CA LEU A 37 -2.70 15.31 -7.41
C LEU A 37 -2.28 15.80 -6.02
N LYS A 38 -1.81 14.90 -5.15
CA LYS A 38 -1.15 15.23 -3.87
C LYS A 38 0.32 15.63 -4.02
N GLY A 39 0.82 15.81 -5.25
CA GLY A 39 2.19 16.24 -5.53
C GLY A 39 3.23 15.12 -5.55
N MET A 40 2.82 13.85 -5.46
CA MET A 40 3.77 12.74 -5.47
C MET A 40 4.20 12.36 -6.88
N ASN A 41 5.51 12.31 -7.11
CA ASN A 41 6.08 11.80 -8.34
C ASN A 41 6.12 10.25 -8.33
N ILE A 42 4.99 9.63 -8.64
CA ILE A 42 4.84 8.18 -8.78
C ILE A 42 4.29 7.82 -10.16
N ASN A 43 4.74 6.70 -10.70
CA ASN A 43 4.28 6.16 -11.97
C ASN A 43 3.74 4.73 -11.80
N ILE A 44 3.10 4.21 -12.86
CA ILE A 44 2.48 2.88 -12.88
C ILE A 44 3.48 1.77 -12.55
N GLY A 45 4.69 1.82 -13.09
CA GLY A 45 5.71 0.82 -12.84
C GLY A 45 6.16 0.78 -11.38
N THR A 46 6.39 1.95 -10.78
CA THR A 46 6.76 2.07 -9.37
C THR A 46 5.63 1.58 -8.46
N PHE A 47 4.40 2.01 -8.71
CA PHE A 47 3.24 1.58 -7.91
C PHE A 47 3.01 0.07 -8.03
N SER A 48 3.09 -0.49 -9.25
CA SER A 48 2.98 -1.94 -9.49
C SER A 48 4.06 -2.73 -8.75
N LYS A 49 5.31 -2.26 -8.73
CA LYS A 49 6.39 -2.90 -7.96
C LYS A 49 6.10 -2.88 -6.46
N ILE A 50 5.49 -1.82 -5.95
CA ILE A 50 5.10 -1.73 -4.54
C ILE A 50 3.98 -2.71 -4.22
N GLU A 51 2.90 -2.73 -5.00
CA GLU A 51 1.77 -3.65 -4.81
C GLU A 51 2.17 -5.13 -4.89
N ASN A 52 3.22 -5.45 -5.64
CA ASN A 52 3.76 -6.81 -5.78
C ASN A 52 4.96 -7.09 -4.84
N GLY A 53 5.30 -6.15 -3.94
CA GLY A 53 6.35 -6.35 -2.92
C GLY A 53 7.79 -6.27 -3.41
N TYR A 54 8.03 -5.85 -4.66
CA TYR A 54 9.37 -5.66 -5.20
C TYR A 54 10.05 -4.38 -4.69
N ASN A 55 9.26 -3.37 -4.32
CA ASN A 55 9.74 -2.11 -3.76
C ASN A 55 9.02 -1.80 -2.45
N ASN A 56 9.75 -1.28 -1.45
CA ASN A 56 9.12 -0.75 -0.25
C ASN A 56 8.47 0.62 -0.55
N PRO A 57 7.23 0.88 -0.05
CA PRO A 57 6.66 2.20 -0.07
C PRO A 57 7.47 3.16 0.82
N SER A 58 7.47 4.45 0.48
CA SER A 58 7.95 5.50 1.39
C SER A 58 6.92 5.77 2.49
N VAL A 59 7.33 6.43 3.56
CA VAL A 59 6.41 6.89 4.62
C VAL A 59 5.37 7.84 4.05
N ASP A 60 5.76 8.82 3.22
CA ASP A 60 4.83 9.74 2.56
C ASP A 60 3.78 9.02 1.71
N LEU A 61 4.18 7.93 1.05
CA LEU A 61 3.23 7.11 0.29
C LEU A 61 2.22 6.42 1.21
N LEU A 62 2.66 5.87 2.34
CA LEU A 62 1.75 5.24 3.30
C LEU A 62 0.76 6.26 3.87
N ILE A 63 1.24 7.45 4.24
CA ILE A 63 0.38 8.56 4.70
C ILE A 63 -0.62 8.97 3.62
N ALA A 64 -0.19 9.13 2.37
CA ALA A 64 -1.11 9.50 1.30
C ALA A 64 -2.14 8.38 1.01
N LEU A 65 -1.76 7.12 1.20
CA LEU A 65 -2.64 5.97 1.00
C LEU A 65 -3.69 5.82 2.10
N THR A 66 -3.42 6.20 3.36
CA THR A 66 -4.47 6.21 4.41
C THR A 66 -5.61 7.15 4.01
N ASP A 67 -5.30 8.31 3.45
CA ASP A 67 -6.31 9.25 2.98
C ASP A 67 -7.07 8.73 1.74
N ILE A 68 -6.34 8.13 0.79
CA ILE A 68 -6.92 7.71 -0.51
C ILE A 68 -7.79 6.47 -0.37
N LEU A 69 -7.38 5.55 0.49
CA LEU A 69 -8.03 4.27 0.76
C LEU A 69 -8.88 4.31 2.03
N ASP A 70 -9.06 5.47 2.66
CA ASP A 70 -9.89 5.67 3.86
C ASP A 70 -9.65 4.58 4.93
N CYS A 71 -8.38 4.38 5.29
CA CYS A 71 -7.98 3.31 6.20
C CYS A 71 -6.93 3.76 7.21
N ASP A 72 -6.87 3.04 8.33
CA ASP A 72 -5.81 3.22 9.34
C ASP A 72 -4.49 2.55 8.90
N PHE A 73 -3.36 3.05 9.42
CA PHE A 73 -2.03 2.49 9.13
C PHE A 73 -1.91 1.00 9.41
N ASN A 74 -2.59 0.49 10.46
CA ASN A 74 -2.55 -0.93 10.80
C ASN A 74 -3.06 -1.82 9.68
N ALA A 75 -3.93 -1.30 8.79
CA ALA A 75 -4.45 -2.03 7.65
C ALA A 75 -3.33 -2.49 6.69
N PHE A 76 -2.21 -1.76 6.61
CA PHE A 76 -1.04 -2.15 5.80
C PHE A 76 -0.23 -3.30 6.42
N PHE A 77 -0.37 -3.55 7.72
CA PHE A 77 0.37 -4.56 8.47
C PHE A 77 -0.48 -5.77 8.86
N ASP A 78 -1.68 -5.85 8.30
CA ASP A 78 -2.57 -6.96 8.55
C ASP A 78 -1.96 -8.30 8.09
N THR A 79 -2.13 -9.33 8.92
CA THR A 79 -1.57 -10.65 8.66
C THR A 79 -2.69 -11.66 8.51
N GLU A 80 -2.48 -12.71 7.72
CA GLU A 80 -3.46 -13.79 7.50
C GLU A 80 -3.98 -14.44 8.79
N LYS A 81 -3.28 -14.30 9.92
CA LYS A 81 -3.72 -14.82 11.22
C LYS A 81 -4.95 -14.08 11.78
N ASN A 82 -5.16 -12.82 11.41
CA ASN A 82 -6.29 -12.02 11.90
C ASN A 82 -7.64 -12.45 11.31
N HIS A 83 -7.64 -13.23 10.22
CA HIS A 83 -8.85 -13.72 9.55
C HIS A 83 -9.32 -15.11 10.04
N ARG A 84 -8.68 -15.67 11.09
CA ARG A 84 -8.97 -17.02 11.61
C ARG A 84 -9.81 -17.05 12.90
N ILE A 85 -10.35 -15.92 13.37
CA ILE A 85 -11.21 -15.86 14.56
C ILE A 85 -12.66 -15.54 14.20
N ASP A 86 -13.15 -16.10 13.08
CA ASP A 86 -14.56 -16.08 12.70
C ASP A 86 -15.05 -17.49 12.29
N LEU A 87 -14.63 -18.52 13.04
CA LEU A 87 -15.18 -19.89 12.98
C LEU A 87 -15.32 -20.50 14.37
#